data_AF-A0A7S2PY83-F1
#
_entry.id   AF-A0A7S2PY83-F1
#
_cell.length_a   1.000
_cell.length_b   1.000
_cell.length_c   1.000
_cell.angle_alpha   90.00
_cell.angle_beta   90.00
_cell.angle_gamma   90.00
#
_symmetry.space_group_name_H-M   'P 1'
#
loop_
_entity.id
_entity.type
_entity.pdbx_description
1 polymer ?
#
loop_
_entity_poly.entity_id
_entity_poly.type
_entity_poly.pdbx_seq_one_letter_code
_entity_poly.pdbx_strand_id
1 'polypeptide(L)'
;VQALAALGMLDILRKSGHELAAVDVEAVAVDVNQRALRFTEFNARLNGMKVTTVQSDLLADNAMTSIEELVGRGESKKFDILLANPPFIPTPNLVSDDAALSLRETNSIATNSQSYGLFSSGGVSGEDCLCAIMQMAPRVLRSDGGLMAIVSEFMNPPLSDLDEQKCMLLTKVEQWWGSHDVAASGVLFTNEHPLDSQVYAQRRALTDDHGVISLWLNHLERYQIEHVSPGLLFVQYQNKGGNTNNAPGCNIDYRLVPKTNNGSLWTPHNFNAVEYTMKMLNDLYQS
;
A
#
# COMPACT_ATOMS: atom_id res chain seq x y z
N VAL A 1 -0.30 -13.87 -0.91
CA VAL A 1 -1.58 -13.15 -1.18
C VAL A 1 -1.34 -11.93 -2.07
N GLN A 2 -0.32 -11.10 -1.81
CA GLN A 2 0.04 -9.92 -2.63
C GLN A 2 0.27 -10.25 -4.13
N ALA A 3 0.98 -11.34 -4.43
CA ALA A 3 1.22 -11.78 -5.81
C ALA A 3 -0.03 -12.22 -6.60
N LEU A 4 -1.05 -12.78 -5.91
CA LEU A 4 -2.30 -13.21 -6.55
C LEU A 4 -3.19 -12.02 -6.94
N ALA A 5 -3.15 -10.94 -6.15
CA ALA A 5 -3.85 -9.70 -6.48
C ALA A 5 -3.25 -9.03 -7.73
N ALA A 6 -1.92 -9.01 -7.85
CA ALA A 6 -1.24 -8.52 -9.06
C ALA A 6 -1.62 -9.34 -10.31
N LEU A 7 -1.61 -10.68 -10.24
CA LEU A 7 -2.02 -11.54 -11.36
C LEU A 7 -3.51 -11.36 -11.73
N GLY A 8 -4.39 -11.19 -10.74
CA GLY A 8 -5.80 -10.89 -10.98
C GLY A 8 -6.03 -9.53 -11.65
N MET A 9 -5.28 -8.49 -11.24
CA MET A 9 -5.32 -7.18 -11.89
C MET A 9 -4.76 -7.23 -13.32
N LEU A 10 -3.68 -7.97 -13.55
CA LEU A 10 -3.14 -8.22 -14.89
C LEU A 10 -4.16 -8.94 -15.79
N ASP A 11 -4.88 -9.93 -15.27
CA ASP A 11 -5.93 -10.62 -16.03
C ASP A 11 -7.15 -9.73 -16.29
N ILE A 12 -7.51 -8.84 -15.37
CA ILE A 12 -8.56 -7.83 -15.56
C ILE A 12 -8.13 -6.83 -16.63
N LEU A 13 -6.91 -6.29 -16.58
CA LEU A 13 -6.36 -5.40 -17.62
C LEU A 13 -6.33 -6.08 -19.00
N ARG A 14 -6.01 -7.38 -19.04
CA ARG A 14 -6.08 -8.18 -20.26
C ARG A 14 -7.51 -8.35 -20.79
N LYS A 15 -8.51 -8.44 -19.91
CA LYS A 15 -9.92 -8.68 -20.25
C LYS A 15 -10.73 -7.42 -20.54
N SER A 16 -10.35 -6.27 -19.96
CA SER A 16 -11.06 -4.99 -20.14
C SER A 16 -10.70 -4.27 -21.45
N GLY A 17 -9.65 -4.72 -22.15
CA GLY A 17 -9.34 -4.26 -23.50
C GLY A 17 -10.31 -4.82 -24.53
N HIS A 18 -11.31 -4.03 -24.92
CA HIS A 18 -11.96 -4.18 -26.23
C HIS A 18 -10.88 -4.04 -27.33
N GLU A 19 -10.67 -5.09 -28.12
CA GLU A 19 -9.87 -5.09 -29.36
C GLU A 19 -8.39 -4.68 -29.27
N LEU A 20 -7.74 -4.82 -28.10
CA LEU A 20 -6.27 -4.80 -28.04
C LEU A 20 -5.76 -6.23 -28.13
N ALA A 21 -5.14 -6.55 -29.27
CA ALA A 21 -4.33 -7.74 -29.46
C ALA A 21 -3.47 -8.02 -28.22
N ALA A 22 -3.40 -9.28 -27.80
CA ALA A 22 -2.63 -9.81 -26.67
C ALA A 22 -1.55 -8.84 -26.16
N VAL A 23 -1.91 -7.96 -25.22
CA VAL A 23 -0.95 -7.06 -24.59
C VAL A 23 -0.01 -7.96 -23.80
N ASP A 24 1.23 -8.07 -24.27
CA ASP A 24 2.29 -8.79 -23.56
C ASP A 24 2.68 -7.93 -22.35
N VAL A 25 2.01 -8.17 -21.22
CA VAL A 25 2.30 -7.44 -20.00
C VAL A 25 3.51 -8.07 -19.34
N GLU A 26 4.62 -7.33 -19.32
CA GLU A 26 5.80 -7.69 -18.56
C GLU A 26 5.65 -7.18 -17.13
N ALA A 27 5.73 -8.10 -16.16
CA ALA A 27 5.59 -7.76 -14.75
C ALA A 27 6.87 -8.07 -13.98
N VAL A 28 7.19 -7.18 -13.04
CA VAL A 28 8.24 -7.38 -12.04
C VAL A 28 7.57 -7.51 -10.68
N ALA A 29 7.88 -8.58 -9.95
CA ALA A 29 7.42 -8.79 -8.59
C ALA A 29 8.60 -8.72 -7.61
N VAL A 30 8.49 -7.85 -6.62
CA VAL A 30 9.50 -7.65 -5.57
C VAL A 30 8.96 -8.12 -4.23
N ASP A 31 9.75 -8.89 -3.49
CA ASP A 31 9.40 -9.35 -2.14
C ASP A 31 10.68 -9.68 -1.36
N VAL A 32 10.71 -9.42 -0.05
CA VAL A 32 11.83 -9.78 0.81
C VAL A 32 11.90 -11.30 1.04
N ASN A 33 10.76 -11.98 0.93
CA ASN A 33 10.61 -13.40 1.19
C ASN A 33 10.79 -14.24 -0.09
N GLN A 34 11.93 -14.91 -0.21
CA GLN A 34 12.22 -15.79 -1.35
C GLN A 34 11.17 -16.89 -1.56
N ARG A 35 10.50 -17.36 -0.50
CA ARG A 35 9.42 -18.34 -0.64
C ARG A 35 8.22 -17.73 -1.36
N ALA A 36 7.86 -16.48 -1.06
CA ALA A 36 6.76 -15.78 -1.71
C ALA A 36 7.05 -15.60 -3.21
N LEU A 37 8.29 -15.21 -3.58
CA LEU A 37 8.72 -15.10 -4.98
C LEU A 37 8.61 -16.42 -5.75
N ARG A 38 9.04 -17.54 -5.16
CA ARG A 38 8.88 -18.86 -5.78
C ARG A 38 7.41 -19.20 -6.04
N PHE A 39 6.51 -18.85 -5.11
CA PHE A 39 5.07 -19.01 -5.33
C PHE A 39 4.54 -18.07 -6.41
N THR A 40 5.06 -16.84 -6.50
CA THR A 40 4.73 -15.90 -7.58
C THR A 40 5.10 -16.47 -8.94
N GLU A 41 6.34 -16.95 -9.12
CA GLU A 41 6.79 -17.58 -10.38
C GLU A 41 5.94 -18.80 -10.74
N PHE A 42 5.66 -19.65 -9.75
CA PHE A 42 4.82 -20.84 -9.95
C PHE A 42 3.41 -20.46 -10.44
N ASN A 43 2.76 -19.49 -9.77
CA ASN A 43 1.43 -19.03 -10.17
C ASN A 43 1.45 -18.33 -11.53
N ALA A 44 2.49 -17.53 -11.83
CA ALA A 44 2.65 -16.90 -13.14
C ALA A 44 2.71 -17.96 -14.25
N ARG A 45 3.50 -19.02 -14.07
CA ARG A 45 3.59 -20.14 -15.03
C ARG A 45 2.26 -20.86 -15.21
N LEU A 46 1.52 -21.11 -14.12
CA LEU A 46 0.20 -21.73 -14.20
C LEU A 46 -0.82 -20.88 -14.99
N ASN A 47 -0.66 -19.56 -14.99
CA ASN A 47 -1.55 -18.64 -15.69
C ASN A 47 -1.02 -18.18 -17.06
N GLY A 48 0.10 -18.75 -17.52
CA GLY A 48 0.73 -18.36 -18.80
C GLY A 48 1.24 -16.92 -18.82
N MET A 49 1.63 -16.37 -17.67
CA MET A 49 2.12 -15.00 -17.52
C MET A 49 3.64 -14.98 -17.38
N LYS A 50 4.28 -13.92 -17.90
CA LYS A 50 5.71 -13.67 -17.76
C LYS A 50 5.93 -12.70 -16.59
N VAL A 51 6.51 -13.20 -15.51
CA VAL A 51 6.85 -12.42 -14.31
C VAL A 51 8.32 -12.61 -13.97
N THR A 52 9.05 -11.51 -13.82
CA THR A 52 10.40 -11.48 -13.27
C THR A 52 10.31 -11.25 -11.77
N THR A 53 10.89 -12.15 -10.95
CA THR A 53 10.91 -11.96 -9.50
C THR A 53 12.24 -11.44 -8.99
N VAL A 54 12.18 -10.59 -7.98
CA VAL A 54 13.34 -9.89 -7.42
C VAL A 54 13.26 -9.95 -5.90
N GLN A 55 14.28 -10.53 -5.27
CA GLN A 55 14.38 -10.47 -3.83
C GLN A 55 15.01 -9.14 -3.42
N SER A 56 14.25 -8.30 -2.74
CA SER A 56 14.72 -7.01 -2.24
C SER A 56 13.97 -6.62 -0.98
N ASP A 57 14.63 -5.88 -0.11
CA ASP A 57 14.05 -5.25 1.06
C ASP A 57 13.92 -3.76 0.80
N LEU A 58 12.68 -3.24 0.74
CA LEU A 58 12.41 -1.83 0.48
C LEU A 58 12.89 -0.90 1.60
N LEU A 59 13.15 -1.44 2.78
CA LEU A 59 13.61 -0.70 3.95
C LEU A 59 15.14 -0.68 4.09
N ALA A 60 15.86 -1.43 3.25
CA ALA A 60 17.32 -1.45 3.28
C ALA A 60 17.91 -0.18 2.64
N ASP A 61 19.06 0.28 3.14
CA ASP A 61 19.75 1.49 2.64
C ASP A 61 20.07 1.44 1.13
N ASN A 62 20.24 0.23 0.58
CA ASN A 62 20.56 -0.02 -0.83
C ASN A 62 19.34 -0.44 -1.68
N ALA A 63 18.13 -0.39 -1.13
CA ALA A 63 16.91 -0.78 -1.83
C ALA A 63 16.74 -0.04 -3.16
N MET A 64 16.92 1.29 -3.12
CA MET A 64 16.76 2.16 -4.27
C MET A 64 17.72 1.82 -5.40
N THR A 65 19.00 1.59 -5.09
CA THR A 65 20.00 1.22 -6.10
C THR A 65 19.64 -0.09 -6.78
N SER A 66 19.21 -1.09 -5.99
CA SER A 66 18.86 -2.42 -6.51
C SER A 66 17.67 -2.37 -7.46
N ILE A 67 16.67 -1.53 -7.16
CA ILE A 67 15.45 -1.39 -7.97
C ILE A 67 15.71 -0.53 -9.21
N GLU A 68 16.49 0.55 -9.10
CA GLU A 68 16.89 1.36 -10.26
C GLU A 68 17.76 0.56 -11.24
N GLU A 69 18.63 -0.33 -10.75
CA GLU A 69 19.40 -1.24 -11.60
C GLU A 69 18.50 -2.20 -12.37
N LEU A 70 17.42 -2.65 -11.74
CA LEU A 70 16.46 -3.58 -12.34
C LEU A 70 15.58 -2.91 -13.41
N VAL A 71 15.06 -1.73 -13.12
CA VAL A 71 14.32 -0.90 -14.08
C VAL A 71 15.27 -0.45 -15.20
N GLY A 72 16.56 -0.28 -14.90
CA GLY A 72 17.55 0.23 -15.84
C GLY A 72 17.44 1.76 -16.00
N ARG A 73 18.47 2.36 -16.61
CA ARG A 73 18.54 3.81 -16.76
C ARG A 73 17.80 4.26 -18.03
N GLY A 74 16.78 5.12 -17.88
CA GLY A 74 16.05 5.78 -18.98
C GLY A 74 14.53 5.68 -18.86
N GLU A 75 13.81 6.69 -19.36
CA GLU A 75 12.32 6.73 -19.29
C GLU A 75 11.66 5.54 -19.98
N SER A 76 12.26 5.00 -21.05
CA SER A 76 11.71 3.86 -21.81
C SER A 76 11.73 2.52 -21.06
N LYS A 77 12.28 2.49 -19.84
CA LYS A 77 12.29 1.28 -19.01
C LYS A 77 11.56 1.44 -17.67
N LYS A 78 10.97 2.61 -17.42
CA LYS A 78 10.17 2.85 -16.22
C LYS A 78 8.81 2.14 -16.30
N PHE A 79 8.22 1.87 -15.15
CA PHE A 79 6.95 1.18 -15.06
C PHE A 79 5.79 2.09 -15.44
N ASP A 80 4.82 1.51 -16.16
CA ASP A 80 3.54 2.14 -16.43
C ASP A 80 2.66 2.21 -15.18
N ILE A 81 2.69 1.13 -14.40
CA ILE A 81 1.85 0.90 -13.23
C ILE A 81 2.72 0.31 -12.11
N LEU A 82 2.61 0.87 -10.90
CA LEU A 82 3.13 0.30 -9.67
C LEU A 82 1.96 -0.12 -8.79
N LEU A 83 1.95 -1.38 -8.37
CA LEU A 83 0.93 -1.93 -7.49
C LEU A 83 1.58 -2.36 -6.19
N ALA A 84 0.99 -2.00 -5.05
CA ALA A 84 1.47 -2.45 -3.76
C ALA A 84 0.34 -2.76 -2.78
N ASN A 85 0.61 -3.71 -1.89
CA ASN A 85 -0.19 -3.97 -0.70
C ASN A 85 0.80 -4.20 0.45
N PRO A 86 1.48 -3.15 0.93
CA PRO A 86 2.55 -3.29 1.91
C PRO A 86 2.05 -3.85 3.24
N PRO A 87 2.92 -4.44 4.06
CA PRO A 87 2.64 -4.62 5.48
C PRO A 87 2.25 -3.28 6.12
N PHE A 88 1.17 -3.26 6.92
CA PHE A 88 0.53 -2.03 7.40
C PHE A 88 0.18 -2.02 8.88
N ILE A 89 0.45 -3.10 9.62
CA ILE A 89 0.07 -3.18 11.04
C ILE A 89 1.13 -2.45 11.89
N PRO A 90 0.75 -1.49 12.74
CA PRO A 90 1.65 -0.87 13.71
C PRO A 90 1.97 -1.88 14.82
N THR A 91 3.14 -2.49 14.78
CA THR A 91 3.48 -3.57 15.71
C THR A 91 4.35 -3.09 16.87
N PRO A 92 3.99 -3.41 18.13
CA PRO A 92 4.86 -3.16 19.28
C PRO A 92 6.21 -3.88 19.14
N ASN A 93 7.32 -3.22 19.52
CA ASN A 93 8.68 -3.80 19.40
C ASN A 93 8.80 -5.19 20.05
N LEU A 94 8.21 -5.38 21.23
CA LEU A 94 8.19 -6.65 21.96
C LEU A 94 7.56 -7.80 21.15
N VAL A 95 6.62 -7.49 20.25
CA VAL A 95 5.93 -8.49 19.41
C VAL A 95 6.64 -8.71 18.08
N SER A 96 7.31 -7.66 17.55
CA SER A 96 8.09 -7.72 16.31
C SER A 96 9.39 -8.51 16.48
N ASP A 97 10.11 -8.27 17.58
CA ASP A 97 11.40 -8.91 17.85
C ASP A 97 11.26 -10.43 18.04
N ASP A 98 10.23 -10.88 18.76
CA ASP A 98 9.93 -12.31 18.94
C ASP A 98 9.54 -12.99 17.61
N ALA A 99 8.83 -12.30 16.71
CA ALA A 99 8.48 -12.80 15.37
C ALA A 99 9.72 -12.99 14.48
N ALA A 100 10.60 -12.01 14.49
CA ALA A 100 11.82 -12.02 13.69
C ALA A 100 12.85 -13.01 14.23
N LEU A 101 12.95 -13.17 15.56
CA LEU A 101 13.84 -14.12 16.23
C LEU A 101 13.39 -15.57 16.06
N SER A 102 12.09 -15.86 16.20
CA SER A 102 11.53 -17.21 16.01
C SER A 102 11.67 -17.73 14.57
N LEU A 103 11.73 -16.86 13.57
CA LEU A 103 12.02 -17.24 12.18
C LEU A 103 13.51 -17.52 11.92
N ARG A 104 14.43 -17.05 12.79
CA ARG A 104 15.88 -17.27 12.68
C ARG A 104 16.34 -18.52 13.41
N GLU A 105 15.65 -18.94 14.47
CA GLU A 105 16.00 -20.13 15.26
C GLU A 105 15.18 -21.35 14.83
N THR A 106 15.82 -22.29 14.12
CA THR A 106 15.18 -23.50 13.59
C THR A 106 14.84 -24.58 14.64
N ASN A 107 15.01 -24.32 15.95
CA ASN A 107 14.94 -25.36 16.99
C ASN A 107 14.26 -24.96 18.32
N SER A 108 13.62 -23.80 18.47
CA SER A 108 12.94 -23.46 19.73
C SER A 108 11.45 -23.88 19.73
N ILE A 109 11.06 -24.57 20.80
CA ILE A 109 9.69 -25.02 21.06
C ILE A 109 8.81 -23.78 21.21
N ALA A 110 7.83 -23.66 20.33
CA ALA A 110 6.88 -22.55 20.27
C ALA A 110 6.15 -22.34 21.60
N THR A 111 6.50 -21.29 22.34
CA THR A 111 5.57 -20.63 23.25
C THR A 111 4.66 -19.76 22.38
N ASN A 112 3.34 -19.97 22.50
CA ASN A 112 2.26 -19.39 21.68
C ASN A 112 2.11 -17.84 21.80
N SER A 113 3.16 -17.04 21.63
CA SER A 113 3.01 -15.63 21.29
C SER A 113 2.82 -15.53 19.77
N GLN A 114 1.57 -15.47 19.30
CA GLN A 114 1.26 -15.29 17.88
C GLN A 114 1.89 -13.98 17.38
N SER A 115 3.04 -14.11 16.74
CA SER A 115 3.87 -12.99 16.33
C SER A 115 3.43 -12.54 14.93
N TYR A 116 3.20 -11.24 14.76
CA TYR A 116 2.93 -10.66 13.45
C TYR A 116 4.17 -10.82 12.57
N GLY A 117 4.12 -11.76 11.62
CA GLY A 117 5.26 -12.04 10.74
C GLY A 117 5.57 -10.88 9.80
N LEU A 118 6.69 -11.01 9.07
CA LEU A 118 7.18 -10.06 8.06
C LEU A 118 6.12 -9.62 7.03
N PHE A 119 5.04 -10.39 6.84
CA PHE A 119 4.00 -10.10 5.85
C PHE A 119 2.96 -9.06 6.31
N SER A 120 2.91 -8.74 7.61
CA SER A 120 1.87 -7.87 8.16
C SER A 120 2.38 -6.69 8.97
N SER A 121 3.57 -6.78 9.57
CA SER A 121 4.17 -5.67 10.31
C SER A 121 4.61 -4.54 9.36
N GLY A 122 3.98 -3.38 9.49
CA GLY A 122 4.38 -2.16 8.78
C GLY A 122 5.39 -1.31 9.58
N GLY A 123 6.08 -1.91 10.55
CA GLY A 123 6.94 -1.20 11.49
C GLY A 123 6.19 -0.64 12.70
N VAL A 124 6.82 0.31 13.39
CA VAL A 124 6.29 0.82 14.68
C VAL A 124 5.09 1.74 14.53
N SER A 125 4.96 2.40 13.39
CA SER A 125 3.80 3.22 13.03
C SER A 125 2.83 2.47 12.11
N GLY A 126 3.25 1.33 11.54
CA GLY A 126 2.54 0.66 10.46
C GLY A 126 2.74 1.31 9.09
N GLU A 127 3.55 2.37 8.98
CA GLU A 127 3.67 3.19 7.77
C GLU A 127 5.04 3.08 7.08
N ASP A 128 6.00 2.32 7.62
CA ASP A 128 7.39 2.33 7.15
C ASP A 128 7.49 1.84 5.69
N CYS A 129 6.82 0.73 5.37
CA CYS A 129 6.76 0.20 4.00
C CYS A 129 6.00 1.14 3.04
N LEU A 130 4.91 1.77 3.51
CA LEU A 130 4.16 2.74 2.71
C LEU A 130 5.03 3.94 2.36
N CYS A 131 5.74 4.50 3.35
CA CYS A 131 6.67 5.61 3.17
C CYS A 131 7.77 5.26 2.17
N ALA A 132 8.40 4.09 2.30
CA ALA A 132 9.44 3.64 1.37
C ALA A 132 8.94 3.51 -0.07
N ILE A 133 7.72 2.96 -0.27
CA ILE A 133 7.11 2.87 -1.59
C ILE A 133 6.84 4.27 -2.17
N MET A 134 6.28 5.18 -1.37
CA MET A 134 5.99 6.56 -1.78
C MET A 134 7.26 7.31 -2.20
N GLN A 135 8.38 7.10 -1.51
CA GLN A 135 9.68 7.70 -1.82
C GLN A 135 10.35 7.06 -3.06
N MET A 136 10.11 5.77 -3.30
CA MET A 136 10.67 5.04 -4.42
C MET A 136 9.93 5.33 -5.73
N ALA A 137 8.59 5.40 -5.68
CA ALA A 137 7.72 5.49 -6.84
C ALA A 137 8.19 6.55 -7.86
N PRO A 138 8.63 7.75 -7.42
CA PRO A 138 9.01 8.79 -8.35
C PRO A 138 10.15 8.46 -9.31
N ARG A 139 10.98 7.48 -8.94
CA ARG A 139 12.16 7.11 -9.72
C ARG A 139 11.88 5.98 -10.68
N VAL A 140 10.87 5.17 -10.39
CA VAL A 140 10.57 3.92 -11.11
C VAL A 140 9.33 4.03 -11.99
N LEU A 141 8.45 5.01 -11.76
CA LEU A 141 7.30 5.29 -12.60
C LEU A 141 7.64 6.23 -13.74
N ARG A 142 7.10 5.94 -14.93
CA ARG A 142 7.24 6.83 -16.10
C ARG A 142 6.71 8.22 -15.77
N SER A 143 7.43 9.24 -16.23
CA SER A 143 7.08 10.63 -15.97
C SER A 143 5.83 11.10 -16.74
N ASP A 144 5.49 10.38 -17.80
CA ASP A 144 4.28 10.54 -18.62
C ASP A 144 3.16 9.63 -18.09
N GLY A 145 2.45 10.09 -17.06
CA GLY A 145 1.18 9.47 -16.64
C GLY A 145 1.31 8.13 -15.92
N GLY A 146 2.51 7.76 -15.43
CA GLY A 146 2.71 6.57 -14.61
C GLY A 146 1.81 6.57 -13.38
N LEU A 147 1.20 5.41 -13.08
CA LEU A 147 0.20 5.27 -12.03
C LEU A 147 0.70 4.36 -10.91
N MET A 148 0.53 4.79 -9.67
CA MET A 148 0.68 3.97 -8.48
C MET A 148 -0.68 3.68 -7.87
N ALA A 149 -0.92 2.44 -7.46
CA ALA A 149 -2.06 2.05 -6.64
C ALA A 149 -1.62 1.22 -5.44
N ILE A 150 -2.05 1.64 -4.24
CA ILE A 150 -1.69 1.00 -2.97
C ILE A 150 -2.96 0.62 -2.21
N VAL A 151 -3.00 -0.61 -1.71
CA VAL A 151 -3.97 -1.06 -0.71
C VAL A 151 -3.27 -1.12 0.64
N SER A 152 -3.78 -0.44 1.66
CA SER A 152 -3.16 -0.42 3.00
C SER A 152 -4.21 -0.22 4.09
N GLU A 153 -3.80 -0.37 5.34
CA GLU A 153 -4.40 0.38 6.44
C GLU A 153 -3.67 1.72 6.60
N PHE A 154 -4.44 2.77 6.82
CA PHE A 154 -3.97 4.15 6.92
C PHE A 154 -4.23 4.68 8.33
N MET A 155 -3.20 5.25 8.95
CA MET A 155 -3.24 5.75 10.32
C MET A 155 -3.66 7.22 10.33
N ASN A 156 -4.59 7.57 11.22
CA ASN A 156 -5.19 8.89 11.34
C ASN A 156 -5.69 9.46 10.00
N PRO A 157 -6.58 8.72 9.30
CA PRO A 157 -7.17 9.19 8.04
C PRO A 157 -8.08 10.42 8.27
N PRO A 158 -8.47 11.13 7.19
CA PRO A 158 -9.48 12.18 7.29
C PRO A 158 -10.78 11.65 7.93
N LEU A 159 -11.41 12.48 8.76
CA LEU A 159 -12.72 12.19 9.37
C LEU A 159 -13.78 13.12 8.78
N SER A 160 -15.05 12.69 8.77
CA SER A 160 -16.18 13.47 8.22
C SER A 160 -16.39 14.83 8.89
N ASP A 161 -15.98 14.94 10.16
CA ASP A 161 -16.35 16.05 11.04
C ASP A 161 -15.18 16.99 11.35
N LEU A 162 -14.01 16.77 10.73
CA LEU A 162 -12.81 17.59 10.95
C LEU A 162 -12.64 18.66 9.88
N ASP A 163 -12.27 19.86 10.34
CA ASP A 163 -11.98 21.02 9.50
C ASP A 163 -10.86 20.69 8.49
N GLU A 164 -11.02 21.12 7.24
CA GLU A 164 -10.18 20.79 6.08
C GLU A 164 -8.70 21.22 6.21
N GLN A 165 -8.30 21.86 7.31
CA GLN A 165 -6.98 22.48 7.55
C GLN A 165 -5.83 21.48 7.79
N LYS A 166 -5.78 20.45 6.94
CA LYS A 166 -4.79 19.41 6.74
C LYS A 166 -4.85 18.26 7.74
N CYS A 167 -5.55 17.21 7.29
CA CYS A 167 -5.32 15.86 7.76
C CYS A 167 -3.82 15.53 7.75
N MET A 168 -3.27 15.13 8.92
CA MET A 168 -1.86 14.80 9.08
C MET A 168 -1.40 13.72 8.10
N LEU A 169 -2.25 12.73 7.83
CA LEU A 169 -1.94 11.67 6.88
C LEU A 169 -1.69 12.21 5.47
N LEU A 170 -2.56 13.09 4.95
CA LEU A 170 -2.40 13.67 3.61
C LEU A 170 -1.08 14.42 3.53
N THR A 171 -0.78 15.24 4.53
CA THR A 171 0.49 15.98 4.60
C THR A 171 1.70 15.04 4.62
N LYS A 172 1.65 13.94 5.38
CA LYS A 172 2.72 12.93 5.40
C LYS A 172 2.91 12.29 4.03
N VAL A 173 1.83 11.84 3.39
CA VAL A 173 1.86 11.17 2.09
C VAL A 173 2.43 12.09 1.00
N GLU A 174 1.99 13.36 0.97
CA GLU A 174 2.53 14.37 0.06
C GLU A 174 4.02 14.63 0.30
N GLN A 175 4.45 14.69 1.56
CA GLN A 175 5.86 14.86 1.92
C GLN A 175 6.72 13.64 1.56
N TRP A 176 6.20 12.42 1.70
CA TRP A 176 6.92 11.20 1.35
C TRP A 176 7.19 11.08 -0.15
N TRP A 177 6.29 11.60 -0.99
CA TRP A 177 6.57 11.72 -2.42
C TRP A 177 7.81 12.61 -2.70
N GLY A 178 8.07 13.56 -1.81
CA GLY A 178 9.25 14.42 -1.81
C GLY A 178 9.15 15.62 -2.73
N SER A 179 10.12 16.52 -2.62
CA SER A 179 10.28 17.72 -3.45
C SER A 179 10.92 17.42 -4.81
N HIS A 180 10.58 16.27 -5.42
CA HIS A 180 11.07 15.96 -6.75
C HIS A 180 10.54 17.00 -7.73
N ASP A 181 11.29 17.29 -8.81
CA ASP A 181 10.89 18.18 -9.90
C ASP A 181 9.65 17.69 -10.67
N VAL A 182 8.91 16.73 -10.13
CA VAL A 182 7.79 16.09 -10.77
C VAL A 182 6.51 16.30 -9.97
N ALA A 183 5.56 16.94 -10.64
CA ALA A 183 4.21 17.06 -10.16
C ALA A 183 3.50 15.70 -10.20
N ALA A 184 2.76 15.38 -9.14
CA ALA A 184 1.88 14.24 -9.08
C ALA A 184 0.56 14.64 -8.43
N SER A 185 -0.51 13.95 -8.81
CA SER A 185 -1.82 14.09 -8.17
C SER A 185 -2.36 12.73 -7.83
N GLY A 186 -3.05 12.63 -6.70
CA GLY A 186 -3.61 11.37 -6.25
C GLY A 186 -4.93 11.54 -5.54
N VAL A 187 -5.52 10.40 -5.23
CA VAL A 187 -6.73 10.31 -4.42
C VAL A 187 -6.58 9.20 -3.39
N LEU A 188 -6.88 9.52 -2.13
CA LEU A 188 -6.95 8.58 -1.03
C LEU A 188 -8.42 8.26 -0.69
N PHE A 189 -8.79 7.00 -0.79
CA PHE A 189 -10.06 6.46 -0.33
C PHE A 189 -9.89 5.81 1.04
N THR A 190 -10.64 6.27 2.03
CA THR A 190 -10.71 5.64 3.36
C THR A 190 -12.16 5.56 3.83
N ASN A 191 -12.45 4.69 4.78
CA ASN A 191 -13.81 4.58 5.34
C ASN A 191 -14.23 5.87 6.03
N GLU A 192 -15.49 6.28 5.82
CA GLU A 192 -16.15 7.39 6.55
C GLU A 192 -16.07 7.24 8.07
N HIS A 193 -16.15 6.00 8.55
CA HIS A 193 -16.00 5.66 9.96
C HIS A 193 -14.81 4.72 10.16
N PRO A 194 -13.60 5.27 10.38
CA PRO A 194 -12.44 4.46 10.73
C PRO A 194 -12.62 3.78 12.09
N LEU A 195 -11.80 2.76 12.35
CA LEU A 195 -11.75 2.12 13.65
C LEU A 195 -10.99 3.02 14.62
N ASP A 196 -11.53 3.28 15.79
CA ASP A 196 -10.77 3.88 16.88
C ASP A 196 -9.68 2.92 17.39
N SER A 197 -8.66 3.48 18.03
CA SER A 197 -7.50 2.75 18.53
C SER A 197 -7.86 1.65 19.53
N GLN A 198 -8.94 1.81 20.30
CA GLN A 198 -9.40 0.81 21.27
C GLN A 198 -9.98 -0.42 20.58
N VAL A 199 -10.88 -0.23 19.63
CA VAL A 199 -11.43 -1.32 18.81
C VAL A 199 -10.31 -1.97 17.99
N TYR A 200 -9.38 -1.17 17.46
CA TYR A 200 -8.24 -1.69 16.71
C TYR A 200 -7.35 -2.58 17.57
N ALA A 201 -6.95 -2.13 18.77
CA ALA A 201 -6.14 -2.89 19.71
C ALA A 201 -6.80 -4.21 20.11
N GLN A 202 -8.11 -4.20 20.39
CA GLN A 202 -8.88 -5.41 20.69
C GLN A 202 -8.82 -6.42 19.53
N ARG A 203 -8.99 -5.96 18.29
CA ARG A 203 -8.91 -6.84 17.11
C ARG A 203 -7.51 -7.41 16.90
N ARG A 204 -6.46 -6.65 17.26
CA ARG A 204 -5.06 -7.08 17.10
C ARG A 204 -4.55 -7.96 18.23
N ALA A 205 -5.16 -7.92 19.41
CA ALA A 205 -4.78 -8.81 20.50
C ALA A 205 -5.10 -10.29 20.20
N LEU A 206 -6.01 -10.58 19.25
CA LEU A 206 -6.51 -11.91 18.83
C LEU A 206 -7.12 -12.78 19.94
N THR A 207 -6.91 -12.40 21.20
CA THR A 207 -7.40 -12.97 22.44
C THR A 207 -7.90 -11.82 23.30
N ASP A 208 -8.90 -12.08 24.14
CA ASP A 208 -9.41 -11.10 25.12
C ASP A 208 -8.45 -10.93 26.32
N ASP A 209 -7.14 -11.13 26.11
CA ASP A 209 -6.12 -10.91 27.13
C ASP A 209 -5.94 -9.41 27.33
N HIS A 210 -6.40 -8.92 28.49
CA HIS A 210 -6.28 -7.51 28.87
C HIS A 210 -4.84 -6.99 28.84
N GLY A 211 -3.84 -7.82 29.16
CA GLY A 211 -2.43 -7.43 29.10
C GLY A 211 -1.96 -7.17 27.67
N VAL A 212 -2.39 -8.01 26.72
CA VAL A 212 -2.08 -7.84 25.30
C VAL A 212 -2.82 -6.63 24.73
N ILE A 213 -4.11 -6.45 25.04
CA ILE A 213 -4.87 -5.27 24.61
C ILE A 213 -4.22 -3.98 25.13
N SER A 214 -3.83 -3.94 26.41
CA SER A 214 -3.12 -2.78 26.98
C SER A 214 -1.76 -2.53 26.31
N LEU A 215 -1.01 -3.57 25.94
CA LEU A 215 0.23 -3.41 25.19
C LEU A 215 -0.01 -2.73 23.83
N TRP A 216 -1.05 -3.15 23.10
CA TRP A 216 -1.43 -2.55 21.83
C TRP A 216 -1.92 -1.11 22.00
N LEU A 217 -2.80 -0.84 22.96
CA LEU A 217 -3.29 0.51 23.26
C LEU A 217 -2.14 1.46 23.59
N ASN A 218 -1.27 1.08 24.53
CA ASN A 218 -0.12 1.90 24.92
C ASN A 218 0.82 2.17 23.74
N HIS A 219 0.96 1.20 22.83
CA HIS A 219 1.75 1.37 21.61
C HIS A 219 1.09 2.38 20.66
N LEU A 220 -0.21 2.24 20.37
CA LEU A 220 -0.95 3.17 19.51
C LEU A 220 -0.93 4.60 20.09
N GLU A 221 -1.15 4.76 21.40
CA GLU A 221 -1.06 6.05 22.10
C GLU A 221 0.33 6.68 21.98
N ARG A 222 1.40 5.88 22.16
CA ARG A 222 2.79 6.36 22.03
C ARG A 222 3.09 6.92 20.64
N TYR A 223 2.51 6.33 19.60
CA TYR A 223 2.65 6.77 18.21
C TYR A 223 1.51 7.70 17.77
N GLN A 224 0.66 8.14 18.69
CA GLN A 224 -0.48 9.04 18.45
C GLN A 224 -1.41 8.51 17.34
N ILE A 225 -1.61 7.20 17.28
CA ILE A 225 -2.53 6.54 16.35
C ILE A 225 -3.90 6.45 17.04
N GLU A 226 -4.80 7.33 16.66
CA GLU A 226 -6.15 7.42 17.22
C GLU A 226 -7.16 6.64 16.37
N HIS A 227 -6.98 6.65 15.05
CA HIS A 227 -7.90 6.04 14.10
C HIS A 227 -7.14 5.26 13.03
N VAL A 228 -7.72 4.13 12.60
CA VAL A 228 -7.17 3.28 11.54
C VAL A 228 -8.24 2.93 10.53
N SER A 229 -7.94 3.07 9.24
CA SER A 229 -8.88 2.75 8.17
C SER A 229 -8.21 1.95 7.05
N PRO A 230 -8.78 0.82 6.61
CA PRO A 230 -8.39 0.26 5.33
C PRO A 230 -8.72 1.26 4.21
N GLY A 231 -7.90 1.29 3.17
CA GLY A 231 -8.09 2.23 2.09
C GLY A 231 -7.35 1.88 0.81
N LEU A 232 -7.56 2.73 -0.19
CA LEU A 232 -6.87 2.71 -1.47
C LEU A 232 -6.25 4.07 -1.74
N LEU A 233 -4.98 4.10 -2.09
CA LEU A 233 -4.29 5.30 -2.54
C LEU A 233 -3.93 5.14 -4.01
N PHE A 234 -4.33 6.10 -4.82
CA PHE A 234 -3.91 6.23 -6.22
C PHE A 234 -3.05 7.48 -6.35
N VAL A 235 -1.92 7.40 -7.04
CA VAL A 235 -1.08 8.56 -7.36
C VAL A 235 -0.64 8.46 -8.80
N GLN A 236 -0.92 9.49 -9.59
CA GLN A 236 -0.51 9.58 -10.98
C GLN A 236 0.46 10.72 -11.20
N TYR A 237 1.48 10.46 -12.00
CA TYR A 237 2.36 11.46 -12.55
C TYR A 237 1.61 12.47 -13.42
N GLN A 238 1.83 13.77 -13.19
CA GLN A 238 1.28 14.82 -14.05
C GLN A 238 2.31 15.25 -15.09
N ASN A 239 1.88 15.28 -16.35
CA ASN A 239 2.72 15.70 -17.46
C ASN A 239 2.94 17.22 -17.38
N LYS A 240 4.19 17.70 -17.48
CA LYS A 240 4.56 19.14 -17.39
C LYS A 240 3.99 20.02 -18.52
N GLY A 241 3.13 19.47 -19.39
CA GLY A 241 2.53 20.17 -20.53
C GLY A 241 1.39 21.13 -20.19
N GLY A 242 0.93 21.18 -18.93
CA GLY A 242 -0.10 22.11 -18.48
C GLY A 242 0.52 23.40 -17.93
N ASN A 243 0.02 24.54 -18.41
CA ASN A 243 0.43 25.90 -18.03
C ASN A 243 -0.01 26.26 -16.59
N THR A 244 0.29 25.42 -15.61
CA THR A 244 -0.12 25.59 -14.21
C THR A 244 1.06 26.09 -13.39
N ASN A 245 0.90 27.28 -12.80
CA ASN A 245 1.81 27.90 -11.82
C ASN A 245 1.93 27.12 -10.48
N ASN A 246 1.59 25.82 -10.48
CA ASN A 246 1.66 25.00 -9.27
C ASN A 246 3.11 24.56 -9.06
N ALA A 247 3.61 24.79 -7.84
CA ALA A 247 4.93 24.35 -7.44
C ALA A 247 5.07 22.82 -7.62
N PRO A 248 6.26 22.31 -7.96
CA PRO A 248 6.52 20.87 -8.00
C PRO A 248 6.16 20.24 -6.65
N GLY A 249 5.42 19.14 -6.69
CA GLY A 249 4.93 18.45 -5.49
C GLY A 249 3.84 17.43 -5.79
N CYS A 250 3.44 16.70 -4.77
CA CYS A 250 2.30 15.80 -4.81
C CYS A 250 1.10 16.48 -4.15
N ASN A 251 -0.06 16.43 -4.80
CA ASN A 251 -1.33 16.85 -4.20
C ASN A 251 -2.24 15.63 -4.08
N ILE A 252 -2.70 15.31 -2.87
CA ILE A 252 -3.58 14.18 -2.61
C ILE A 252 -4.96 14.68 -2.20
N ASP A 253 -5.93 14.48 -3.09
CA ASP A 253 -7.35 14.58 -2.74
C ASP A 253 -7.76 13.40 -1.86
N TYR A 254 -8.84 13.56 -1.10
CA TYR A 254 -9.38 12.47 -0.29
C TYR A 254 -10.88 12.27 -0.54
N ARG A 255 -11.31 11.02 -0.39
CA ARG A 255 -12.71 10.60 -0.51
C ARG A 255 -13.05 9.63 0.61
N LEU A 256 -14.11 9.95 1.34
CA LEU A 256 -14.68 9.07 2.35
C LEU A 256 -15.62 8.08 1.68
N VAL A 257 -15.38 6.79 1.92
CA VAL A 257 -16.24 5.72 1.41
C VAL A 257 -17.41 5.55 2.39
N PRO A 258 -18.65 5.82 1.94
CA PRO A 258 -19.81 5.84 2.83
C PRO A 258 -20.06 4.50 3.49
N LYS A 259 -20.57 4.53 4.71
CA LYS A 259 -21.08 3.31 5.36
C LYS A 259 -22.34 2.82 4.67
N THR A 260 -22.36 1.53 4.33
CA THR A 260 -23.58 0.86 3.85
C THR A 260 -24.20 0.03 4.97
N ASN A 261 -25.41 -0.49 4.74
CA ASN A 261 -26.06 -1.46 5.65
C ASN A 261 -25.23 -2.74 5.83
N ASN A 262 -24.32 -3.04 4.90
CA ASN A 262 -23.39 -4.17 4.97
C ASN A 262 -22.05 -3.81 5.65
N GLY A 263 -21.95 -2.59 6.19
CA GLY A 263 -20.75 -2.03 6.78
C GLY A 263 -20.06 -0.99 5.88
N SER A 264 -19.06 -0.31 6.46
CA SER A 264 -18.20 0.67 5.78
C SER A 264 -16.94 0.03 5.21
N LEU A 265 -16.76 -1.29 5.34
CA LEU A 265 -15.50 -1.91 4.98
C LEU A 265 -15.35 -2.07 3.47
N TRP A 266 -14.27 -1.48 2.96
CA TRP A 266 -13.50 -2.01 1.84
C TRP A 266 -13.20 -3.48 2.04
N THR A 267 -14.09 -4.32 1.53
CA THR A 267 -13.86 -5.74 1.34
C THR A 267 -14.07 -6.05 -0.13
N PRO A 268 -13.34 -7.00 -0.73
CA PRO A 268 -13.55 -7.41 -2.12
C PRO A 268 -14.99 -7.84 -2.45
N HIS A 269 -15.79 -8.17 -1.42
CA HIS A 269 -17.19 -8.58 -1.55
C HIS A 269 -18.19 -7.43 -1.39
N ASN A 270 -17.74 -6.23 -1.02
CA ASN A 270 -18.58 -5.04 -0.93
C ASN A 270 -18.64 -4.34 -2.29
N PHE A 271 -19.49 -4.86 -3.18
CA PHE A 271 -19.67 -4.33 -4.54
C PHE A 271 -19.98 -2.82 -4.57
N ASN A 272 -20.72 -2.32 -3.58
CA ASN A 272 -21.04 -0.89 -3.49
C ASN A 272 -19.79 -0.03 -3.31
N ALA A 273 -18.81 -0.47 -2.52
CA ALA A 273 -17.55 0.24 -2.34
C ALA A 273 -16.71 0.24 -3.63
N VAL A 274 -16.69 -0.90 -4.34
CA VAL A 274 -16.01 -1.03 -5.63
C VAL A 274 -16.63 -0.11 -6.67
N GLU A 275 -17.95 -0.14 -6.84
CA GLU A 275 -18.67 0.73 -7.79
C GLU A 275 -18.50 2.21 -7.46
N TYR A 276 -18.60 2.58 -6.18
CA TYR A 276 -18.36 3.95 -5.73
C TYR A 276 -16.97 4.44 -6.14
N THR A 277 -15.94 3.65 -5.89
CA THR A 277 -14.56 4.05 -6.23
C THR A 277 -14.29 4.03 -7.72
N MET A 278 -14.81 3.06 -8.46
CA MET A 278 -14.73 3.09 -9.93
C MET A 278 -15.36 4.36 -10.49
N LYS A 279 -16.53 4.76 -9.97
CA LYS A 279 -17.17 6.02 -10.35
C LYS A 279 -16.27 7.22 -10.05
N MET A 280 -15.75 7.34 -8.83
CA MET A 280 -14.89 8.46 -8.44
C MET A 280 -13.58 8.51 -9.24
N LEU A 281 -12.98 7.36 -9.56
CA LEU A 281 -11.78 7.30 -10.41
C LEU A 281 -12.09 7.70 -11.86
N ASN A 282 -13.23 7.27 -12.41
CA ASN A 282 -13.64 7.69 -13.76
C ASN A 282 -13.86 9.21 -13.81
N ASP A 283 -14.51 9.78 -12.80
CA ASP A 283 -14.74 11.23 -12.72
C ASP A 283 -13.41 12.02 -12.64
N LEU A 284 -12.37 11.43 -12.04
CA LEU A 284 -11.04 12.06 -11.89
C LEU A 284 -10.14 11.94 -13.13
N TYR A 285 -10.26 10.85 -13.90
CA TYR A 285 -9.34 10.54 -15.00
C TYR A 285 -9.97 10.64 -16.41
N GLN A 286 -11.27 10.89 -16.52
CA GLN A 286 -11.95 11.16 -17.81
C GLN A 286 -12.17 12.65 -18.10
N SER A 287 -11.75 13.55 -17.20
CA SER A 287 -11.73 15.01 -17.37
C SER A 287 -10.41 15.50 -17.96
#